data_AF-F7RMV2-F1
#
_entry.id   AF-F7RMV2-F1
#
_cell.length_a   1.000
_cell.length_b   1.000
_cell.length_c   1.000
_cell.angle_alpha   90.00
_cell.angle_beta   90.00
_cell.angle_gamma   90.00
#
_symmetry.space_group_name_H-M   'P 1'
#
loop_
_entity.id
_entity.type
_entity.pdbx_description
1 polymer ?
#
loop_
_entity_poly.entity_id
_entity_poly.type
_entity_poly.pdbx_seq_one_letter_code
_entity_poly.pdbx_strand_id
1 'polypeptide(L)' 'MGAPPDEYAPEVGTILPRLKSASSESELCSIIHQEFLHWFGEPTAGPETVYESIAKDIWQKYHAEKNI' A
#
# COMPACT_ATOMS: atom_id res chain seq x y z
N MET A 1 -14.80 4.60 15.25
CA MET A 1 -15.60 4.27 14.05
C MET A 1 -14.60 3.90 12.98
N GLY A 2 -14.61 2.64 12.51
CA GLY A 2 -13.83 2.15 11.38
C GLY A 2 -14.79 1.52 10.39
N ALA A 3 -14.57 1.73 9.10
CA ALA A 3 -15.42 1.19 8.05
C ALA A 3 -15.42 -0.35 8.06
N PRO A 4 -16.53 -1.00 7.65
CA PRO A 4 -16.61 -2.44 7.62
C PRO A 4 -15.64 -3.03 6.58
N PRO A 5 -15.02 -4.20 6.86
CA PRO A 5 -13.87 -4.73 6.11
C PRO A 5 -14.16 -5.11 4.64
N ASP A 6 -15.43 -5.27 4.29
CA ASP A 6 -15.92 -5.53 2.93
C ASP A 6 -15.92 -4.28 2.02
N GLU A 7 -15.80 -3.08 2.59
CA GLU A 7 -15.79 -1.82 1.85
C GLU A 7 -14.44 -1.54 1.16
N TYR A 8 -13.37 -2.27 1.52
CA TYR A 8 -12.01 -2.14 0.96
C TYR A 8 -11.66 -3.19 -0.10
N ALA A 9 -12.59 -4.11 -0.41
CA ALA A 9 -12.33 -5.23 -1.31
C ALA A 9 -11.90 -4.80 -2.74
N PRO A 10 -12.44 -3.72 -3.33
CA PRO A 10 -11.96 -3.20 -4.62
C PRO A 10 -10.52 -2.69 -4.58
N GLU A 11 -10.17 -1.88 -3.58
CA GLU A 11 -8.87 -1.21 -3.42
C GLU A 11 -7.77 -2.23 -3.06
N VAL A 12 -8.09 -3.20 -2.21
CA VAL A 12 -7.16 -4.31 -1.89
C VAL A 12 -6.88 -5.16 -3.15
N GLY A 13 -7.86 -5.28 -4.05
CA GLY A 13 -7.74 -5.99 -5.33
C GLY A 13 -6.79 -5.33 -6.33
N THR A 14 -6.53 -4.02 -6.24
CA THR A 14 -5.56 -3.31 -7.11
C THR A 14 -4.18 -3.20 -6.49
N ILE A 15 -4.12 -3.03 -5.16
CA ILE A 15 -2.87 -2.89 -4.41
C ILE A 15 -2.10 -4.22 -4.37
N LEU A 16 -2.76 -5.35 -4.09
CA LEU A 16 -2.08 -6.65 -3.90
C LEU A 16 -1.32 -7.16 -5.15
N PRO A 17 -1.85 -7.04 -6.39
CA PRO A 17 -1.08 -7.38 -7.59
C PRO A 17 0.15 -6.49 -7.79
N ARG A 18 0.05 -5.19 -7.48
CA ARG A 18 1.17 -4.23 -7.62
C ARG A 18 2.21 -4.39 -6.50
N LEU A 19 1.79 -4.86 -5.33
CA LEU A 19 2.69 -5.23 -4.24
C LEU A 19 3.66 -6.35 -4.65
N LYS A 20 3.21 -7.29 -5.50
CA LYS A 20 4.06 -8.37 -6.01
C LYS A 20 5.12 -7.91 -7.01
N SER A 21 4.94 -6.75 -7.65
CA SER A 21 5.94 -6.16 -8.55
C SER A 21 6.97 -5.29 -7.83
N ALA A 22 6.74 -4.92 -6.57
CA ALA A 22 7.71 -4.15 -5.80
C ALA A 22 8.97 -4.99 -5.52
N SER A 23 10.13 -4.44 -5.86
CA SER A 23 11.45 -5.04 -5.65
C SER A 23 12.18 -4.46 -4.43
N SER A 24 11.60 -3.43 -3.80
CA SER A 24 12.12 -2.82 -2.57
C SER A 24 11.01 -2.17 -1.73
N GLU A 25 11.30 -1.91 -0.44
CA GLU A 25 10.45 -1.14 0.48
C GLU A 25 10.13 0.26 -0.08
N SER A 26 11.12 0.93 -0.67
CA SER A 26 10.93 2.27 -1.27
C SER A 26 10.02 2.22 -2.49
N GLU A 27 10.15 1.19 -3.33
CA GLU A 27 9.27 1.01 -4.48
C GLU A 27 7.84 0.68 -4.04
N LEU A 28 7.69 -0.10 -2.96
CA LEU A 28 6.39 -0.35 -2.35
C LEU A 28 5.77 0.96 -1.80
N CYS A 29 6.57 1.83 -1.17
CA CYS A 29 6.12 3.14 -0.70
C CYS A 29 5.55 3.99 -1.84
N SER A 30 6.28 4.09 -2.96
CA SER A 30 5.82 4.78 -4.17
C SER A 30 4.54 4.18 -4.74
N ILE A 31 4.42 2.85 -4.79
CA ILE A 31 3.20 2.17 -5.28
C ILE A 31 2.00 2.51 -4.39
N ILE A 32 2.15 2.48 -3.07
CA ILE A 32 1.07 2.82 -2.13
C ILE A 32 0.65 4.28 -2.33
N HIS A 33 1.61 5.20 -2.42
CA HIS A 33 1.31 6.61 -2.66
C HIS A 33 0.58 6.84 -3.98
N GLN A 34 1.02 6.20 -5.07
CA GLN A 34 0.39 6.30 -6.38
C GLN A 34 -1.06 5.79 -6.38
N GLU A 35 -1.35 4.70 -5.65
CA GLU A 35 -2.72 4.21 -5.51
C GLU A 35 -3.58 5.21 -4.73
N PHE A 36 -3.08 5.75 -3.62
CA PHE A 36 -3.82 6.77 -2.86
C PHE A 36 -4.05 8.04 -3.67
N LEU A 37 -3.07 8.46 -4.48
CA LEU A 37 -3.25 9.56 -5.45
C LEU A 37 -4.31 9.22 -6.51
N HIS A 38 -4.32 7.99 -7.02
CA HIS A 38 -5.29 7.55 -8.01
C HIS A 38 -6.73 7.58 -7.47
N TRP A 39 -6.94 7.11 -6.24
CA TRP A 39 -8.26 7.00 -5.63
C TRP A 39 -8.78 8.30 -5.02
N PHE A 40 -7.90 9.11 -4.42
CA PHE A 40 -8.28 10.27 -3.61
C PHE A 40 -7.75 11.62 -4.13
N GLY A 41 -6.84 11.61 -5.10
CA GLY A 41 -6.21 12.81 -5.65
C GLY A 41 -5.17 13.45 -4.72
N GLU A 42 -4.42 14.42 -5.26
CA GLU A 42 -3.34 15.14 -4.54
C GLU A 42 -3.76 15.78 -3.21
N PRO A 43 -4.92 16.46 -3.08
CA PRO A 43 -5.27 17.16 -1.85
C PRO A 43 -5.47 16.22 -0.65
N THR A 44 -5.81 14.96 -0.91
CA THR A 44 -6.17 13.97 0.12
C THR A 44 -5.07 12.95 0.34
N ALA A 45 -4.30 12.58 -0.69
CA ALA A 45 -3.20 11.63 -0.55
C ALA A 45 -2.01 12.21 0.24
N GLY A 46 -1.75 13.53 0.11
CA GLY A 46 -0.60 14.14 0.78
C GLY A 46 0.75 13.62 0.24
N PRO A 47 1.86 13.88 0.97
CA PRO A 47 3.20 13.56 0.50
C PRO A 47 3.54 12.07 0.70
N GLU A 48 4.37 11.51 -0.19
CA GLU A 48 4.80 10.10 -0.16
C GLU A 48 5.40 9.68 1.20
N THR A 49 6.08 10.60 1.89
CA THR A 49 6.75 10.32 3.17
C THR A 49 5.80 9.84 4.28
N VAL A 50 4.49 10.12 4.20
CA VAL A 50 3.52 9.60 5.18
C VAL A 50 3.30 8.09 5.03
N TYR A 51 3.69 7.50 3.90
CA TYR A 51 3.50 6.09 3.57
C TYR A 51 4.72 5.22 3.92
N GLU A 52 5.87 5.81 4.26
CA GLU A 52 7.10 5.07 4.54
C GLU A 52 6.91 4.04 5.66
N SER A 53 6.29 4.44 6.77
CA SER A 53 6.10 3.55 7.92
C SER A 53 5.22 2.34 7.57
N ILE A 54 4.12 2.56 6.82
CA ILE A 54 3.21 1.46 6.46
C ILE A 54 3.81 0.58 5.36
N ALA A 55 4.55 1.16 4.41
CA ALA A 55 5.28 0.42 3.40
C ALA A 55 6.31 -0.53 4.03
N LYS A 56 7.05 -0.06 5.02
CA LYS A 56 7.99 -0.87 5.79
C LYS A 56 7.32 -2.06 6.48
N ASP A 57 6.23 -1.80 7.21
CA ASP A 57 5.51 -2.83 7.94
C ASP A 57 4.95 -3.91 7.00
N ILE A 58 4.39 -3.50 5.86
CA ILE A 58 3.87 -4.43 4.85
C ILE A 58 5.01 -5.22 4.21
N TRP A 59 6.12 -4.55 3.84
CA TRP A 59 7.29 -5.20 3.24
C TRP A 59 7.85 -6.31 4.15
N GLN A 60 8.02 -6.00 5.43
CA GLN A 60 8.52 -6.95 6.43
C GLN A 60 7.60 -8.16 6.58
N LYS A 61 6.28 -7.94 6.68
CA LYS A 61 5.29 -9.03 6.82
C LYS A 61 5.25 -9.91 5.58
N TYR A 62 5.23 -9.31 4.39
CA TYR A 62 5.18 -10.02 3.13
C TYR A 62 6.40 -10.95 2.92
N HIS A 63 7.60 -10.48 3.28
CA HIS A 63 8.81 -11.29 3.19
C HIS A 63 8.95 -12.31 4.32
N ALA A 64 8.41 -12.05 5.50
CA ALA A 64 8.35 -13.04 6.58
C ALA A 64 7.45 -14.23 6.22
N GLU A 65 6.32 -13.99 5.57
CA GLU A 65 5.38 -15.04 5.13
C GLU A 65 5.90 -15.84 3.92
N LYS A 66 6.73 -15.23 3.06
CA LYS A 66 7.38 -15.92 1.92
C LYS A 66 8.55 -16.83 2.30
N ASN A 67 9.00 -16.78 3.54
CA ASN A 67 10.13 -17.57 4.05
C ASN A 67 9.67 -18.86 4.79
N ILE A 68 8.44 -19.32 4.54
CA ILE A 68 7.86 -20.57 5.09
C ILE A 68 7.51 -21.52 3.94
#